data_AF-A0A3R6AXG7-F1
#
_entry.id   AF-A0A3R6AXG7-F1
#
_cell.length_a   1.000
_cell.length_b   1.000
_cell.length_c   1.000
_cell.angle_alpha   90.00
_cell.angle_beta   90.00
_cell.angle_gamma   90.00
#
_symmetry.space_group_name_H-M   'P 1'
#
loop_
_entity.id
_entity.type
_entity.pdbx_description
1 polymer ?
#
loop_
_entity_poly.entity_id
_entity_poly.type
_entity_poly.pdbx_seq_one_letter_code
_entity_poly.pdbx_strand_id
1 'polypeptide(L)'
;MSHPLIIQGGMGAAVSNWVLAGEVSRQGQLGVVSGVAMDIIFARRLQEGDKGGHMRRALAAFPFQDAAAKILKKYFREDGLTAQGRYMNVPMHSVNSSKELIELTVAANFAEVYLAKEGHSGKVGINLLEKIQLPNLASLYGAMLAGVDYVIMGAGIPREIPGILDRFSENLKGDMRLNVEGALKDESFHVSLDPKELFGGGLPSLKRPDFLAIVSSNVLATTMIKKSTGKVDGLVVEYPIAGGHNAPPRGGITLDDSGEPVYGEKDFIDLEKLRSLEVPFWLAGAFGEAHKLKEAIKKGAAGVQLGTAFAFCKESGLDEKLKKAILSFGKFEVKTDIFASPTGFPFKVLKVLGTLSEASEYAARPRICNLGYLRTLFRKDDGTVGYRCPAEPVKSYIEKGGREEDTEGRKCLCNGLLANIGHATQYMNGYFEKPLVTAGSCFATVKEFLRNGNCSFSAKEIIEYVLGDLKTVEQE
;
A
#
# COMPACT_ATOMS: atom_id res chain seq x y z
N MET A 1 20.49 -5.01 -18.02
CA MET A 1 19.11 -4.58 -18.35
C MET A 1 18.93 -3.20 -17.77
N SER A 2 18.38 -2.24 -18.52
CA SER A 2 18.10 -0.90 -17.99
C SER A 2 16.98 -0.99 -16.95
N HIS A 3 17.17 -0.32 -15.83
CA HIS A 3 16.15 -0.16 -14.80
C HIS A 3 15.00 0.73 -15.31
N PRO A 4 13.76 0.53 -14.84
CA PRO A 4 12.65 1.43 -15.16
C PRO A 4 12.97 2.85 -14.68
N LEU A 5 12.75 3.87 -15.52
CA LEU A 5 13.00 5.27 -15.14
C LEU A 5 11.90 5.82 -14.24
N ILE A 6 10.69 5.30 -14.40
CA ILE A 6 9.51 5.68 -13.64
C ILE A 6 8.96 4.46 -12.90
N ILE A 7 8.77 4.63 -11.60
CA ILE A 7 8.00 3.70 -10.76
C ILE A 7 6.67 4.38 -10.43
N GLN A 8 5.55 3.77 -10.78
CA GLN A 8 4.26 4.16 -10.22
C GLN A 8 4.20 3.68 -8.75
N GLY A 9 3.97 4.57 -7.79
CA GLY A 9 3.99 4.23 -6.36
C GLY A 9 2.78 3.41 -5.93
N GLY A 10 2.92 2.51 -4.95
CA GLY A 10 1.80 1.72 -4.44
C GLY A 10 0.89 2.51 -3.49
N MET A 11 -0.27 2.91 -3.97
CA MET A 11 -1.15 3.88 -3.31
C MET A 11 -2.39 3.24 -2.69
N GLY A 12 -2.65 3.59 -1.44
CA GLY A 12 -3.90 3.28 -0.72
C GLY A 12 -4.26 1.79 -0.72
N ALA A 13 -5.54 1.49 -0.54
CA ALA A 13 -6.10 0.17 -0.77
C ALA A 13 -6.63 0.15 -2.21
N ALA A 14 -5.94 -0.54 -3.13
CA ALA A 14 -6.26 -0.62 -4.57
C ALA A 14 -6.56 0.70 -5.31
N VAL A 15 -6.04 1.85 -4.86
CA VAL A 15 -5.93 3.02 -5.76
C VAL A 15 -4.91 2.69 -6.86
N SER A 16 -3.81 2.05 -6.46
CA SER A 16 -2.96 1.26 -7.34
C SER A 16 -3.55 -0.13 -7.56
N ASN A 17 -4.52 -0.23 -8.46
CA ASN A 17 -5.10 -1.51 -8.86
C ASN A 17 -4.36 -2.12 -10.07
N TRP A 18 -4.79 -3.32 -10.46
CA TRP A 18 -4.24 -4.03 -11.62
C TRP A 18 -4.39 -3.29 -12.96
N VAL A 19 -5.42 -2.44 -13.12
CA VAL A 19 -5.64 -1.66 -14.36
C VAL A 19 -4.56 -0.61 -14.52
N LEU A 20 -4.35 0.21 -13.49
CA LEU A 20 -3.29 1.22 -13.47
C LEU A 20 -1.90 0.60 -13.60
N ALA A 21 -1.61 -0.44 -12.81
CA ALA A 21 -0.31 -1.10 -12.86
C ALA A 21 -0.04 -1.71 -14.24
N GLY A 22 -1.02 -2.37 -14.85
CA GLY A 22 -0.91 -2.91 -16.20
C GLY A 22 -0.68 -1.81 -17.24
N GLU A 23 -1.40 -0.69 -17.16
CA GLU A 23 -1.21 0.43 -18.10
C GLU A 23 0.20 1.02 -18.02
N VAL A 24 0.70 1.31 -16.81
CA VAL A 24 2.08 1.81 -16.62
C VAL A 24 3.11 0.81 -17.17
N SER A 25 2.87 -0.49 -16.96
CA SER A 25 3.74 -1.57 -17.44
C SER A 25 3.77 -1.67 -18.96
N ARG A 26 2.64 -1.45 -19.64
CA ARG A 26 2.57 -1.41 -21.11
C ARG A 26 3.37 -0.25 -21.71
N GLN A 27 3.52 0.84 -20.98
CA GLN A 27 4.35 1.99 -21.37
C GLN A 27 5.86 1.78 -21.07
N GLY A 28 6.26 0.56 -20.69
CA GLY A 28 7.66 0.21 -20.43
C GLY A 28 8.23 0.71 -19.10
N GLN A 29 7.37 1.22 -18.22
CA GLN A 29 7.72 1.65 -16.87
C GLN A 29 7.31 0.61 -15.83
N LEU A 30 7.66 0.79 -14.55
CA LEU A 30 7.26 -0.16 -13.50
C LEU A 30 5.87 0.19 -12.95
N GLY A 31 4.86 -0.59 -13.33
CA GLY A 31 3.55 -0.54 -12.70
C GLY A 31 3.53 -1.33 -11.40
N VAL A 32 2.87 -0.82 -10.37
CA VAL A 32 2.90 -1.40 -9.02
C VAL A 32 1.50 -1.51 -8.47
N VAL A 33 1.04 -2.71 -8.13
CA VAL A 33 -0.22 -2.93 -7.42
C VAL A 33 -0.04 -2.70 -5.91
N SER A 34 -1.07 -2.22 -5.23
CA SER A 34 -1.06 -2.14 -3.76
C SER A 34 -1.56 -3.44 -3.15
N GLY A 35 -0.79 -4.10 -2.29
CA GLY A 35 -1.21 -5.31 -1.57
C GLY A 35 -2.03 -5.05 -0.30
N VAL A 36 -2.41 -3.80 -0.04
CA VAL A 36 -3.18 -3.42 1.16
C VAL A 36 -4.60 -3.97 1.09
N ALA A 37 -4.98 -4.79 2.07
CA ALA A 37 -6.34 -5.32 2.26
C ALA A 37 -6.91 -6.07 1.05
N MET A 38 -6.03 -6.73 0.27
CA MET A 38 -6.42 -7.32 -1.00
C MET A 38 -7.41 -8.48 -0.82
N ASP A 39 -7.32 -9.23 0.28
CA ASP A 39 -8.29 -10.26 0.69
C ASP A 39 -9.73 -9.71 0.77
N ILE A 40 -9.92 -8.57 1.44
CA ILE A 40 -11.24 -7.92 1.53
C ILE A 40 -11.64 -7.33 0.19
N ILE A 41 -10.76 -6.63 -0.50
CA ILE A 41 -11.07 -6.02 -1.79
C ILE A 41 -11.51 -7.08 -2.81
N PHE A 42 -10.76 -8.17 -2.90
CA PHE A 42 -11.06 -9.30 -3.77
C PHE A 42 -12.42 -9.94 -3.42
N ALA A 43 -12.66 -10.21 -2.13
CA ALA A 43 -13.94 -10.75 -1.68
C ALA A 43 -15.11 -9.79 -1.94
N ARG A 44 -14.90 -8.46 -1.85
CA ARG A 44 -15.94 -7.46 -2.15
C ARG A 44 -16.26 -7.41 -3.64
N ARG A 45 -15.27 -7.42 -4.52
CA ARG A 45 -15.46 -7.49 -5.98
C ARG A 45 -16.23 -8.74 -6.42
N LEU A 46 -15.97 -9.89 -5.79
CA LEU A 46 -16.76 -11.11 -6.01
C LEU A 46 -18.21 -10.97 -5.54
N GLN A 47 -18.44 -10.33 -4.40
CA GLN A 47 -19.78 -10.10 -3.85
C GLN A 47 -20.58 -9.04 -4.62
N GLU A 48 -19.90 -8.12 -5.31
CA GLU A 48 -20.49 -7.18 -6.26
C GLU A 48 -20.81 -7.82 -7.62
N GLY A 49 -20.56 -9.14 -7.75
CA GLY A 49 -20.91 -9.96 -8.90
C GLY A 49 -19.85 -10.03 -9.98
N ASP A 50 -18.65 -9.49 -9.72
CA ASP A 50 -17.52 -9.57 -10.64
C ASP A 50 -17.95 -9.26 -12.08
N LYS A 51 -18.55 -8.09 -12.28
CA LYS A 51 -19.27 -7.72 -13.53
C LYS A 51 -18.43 -7.88 -14.80
N GLY A 52 -17.10 -7.74 -14.70
CA GLY A 52 -16.15 -7.95 -15.80
C GLY A 52 -15.54 -9.36 -15.88
N GLY A 53 -15.95 -10.27 -15.00
CA GLY A 53 -15.42 -11.63 -14.89
C GLY A 53 -13.94 -11.69 -14.52
N HIS A 54 -13.36 -10.62 -13.98
CA HIS A 54 -11.92 -10.47 -13.77
C HIS A 54 -11.44 -11.36 -12.63
N MET A 55 -12.14 -11.34 -11.50
CA MET A 55 -11.76 -12.11 -10.32
C MET A 55 -11.92 -13.61 -10.60
N ARG A 56 -13.01 -14.00 -11.27
CA ARG A 56 -13.23 -15.39 -11.71
C ARG A 56 -12.19 -15.84 -12.73
N ARG A 57 -11.84 -15.00 -13.70
CA ARG A 57 -10.77 -15.29 -14.67
C ARG A 57 -9.42 -15.51 -13.98
N ALA A 58 -9.08 -14.67 -13.01
CA ALA A 58 -7.85 -14.85 -12.26
C ALA A 58 -7.86 -16.13 -11.41
N LEU A 59 -8.99 -16.47 -10.77
CA LEU A 59 -9.13 -17.73 -10.04
C LEU A 59 -9.06 -18.97 -10.94
N ALA A 60 -9.54 -18.89 -12.18
CA ALA A 60 -9.38 -19.96 -13.16
C ALA A 60 -7.90 -20.21 -13.52
N ALA A 61 -7.06 -19.17 -13.44
CA ALA A 61 -5.61 -19.28 -13.64
C ALA A 61 -4.83 -19.59 -12.35
N PHE A 62 -5.48 -19.51 -11.18
CA PHE A 62 -4.81 -19.74 -9.89
C PHE A 62 -4.39 -21.21 -9.74
N PRO A 63 -3.14 -21.52 -9.34
CA PRO A 63 -2.68 -22.93 -9.34
C PRO A 63 -3.46 -23.87 -8.42
N PHE A 64 -4.11 -23.34 -7.38
CA PHE A 64 -4.76 -24.14 -6.35
C PHE A 64 -6.30 -24.09 -6.48
N GLN A 65 -6.82 -24.89 -7.41
CA GLN A 65 -8.23 -24.85 -7.82
C GLN A 65 -9.23 -25.22 -6.71
N ASP A 66 -8.85 -26.06 -5.75
CA ASP A 66 -9.70 -26.37 -4.59
C ASP A 66 -9.95 -25.13 -3.71
N ALA A 67 -8.91 -24.32 -3.49
CA ALA A 67 -9.03 -23.05 -2.76
C ALA A 67 -9.86 -22.05 -3.58
N ALA A 68 -9.62 -21.95 -4.89
CA ALA A 68 -10.41 -21.10 -5.78
C ALA A 68 -11.91 -21.43 -5.73
N ALA A 69 -12.28 -22.72 -5.79
CA ALA A 69 -13.66 -23.18 -5.72
C ALA A 69 -14.32 -22.83 -4.38
N LYS A 70 -13.61 -23.00 -3.26
CA LYS A 70 -14.10 -22.61 -1.91
C LYS A 70 -14.33 -21.10 -1.81
N ILE A 71 -13.41 -20.29 -2.33
CA ILE A 71 -13.49 -18.83 -2.34
C ILE A 71 -14.70 -18.37 -3.15
N LEU A 72 -14.88 -18.89 -4.37
CA LEU A 72 -16.05 -18.58 -5.21
C LEU A 72 -17.35 -18.98 -4.53
N LYS A 73 -17.43 -20.20 -4.02
CA LYS A 73 -18.62 -20.68 -3.30
C LYS A 73 -19.00 -19.77 -2.13
N LYS A 74 -18.01 -19.19 -1.44
CA LYS A 74 -18.23 -18.37 -0.25
C LYS A 74 -18.57 -16.91 -0.57
N TYR A 75 -17.90 -16.32 -1.56
CA TYR A 75 -17.93 -14.87 -1.76
C TYR A 75 -18.57 -14.42 -3.09
N PHE A 76 -18.64 -15.25 -4.12
CA PHE A 76 -19.25 -14.84 -5.38
C PHE A 76 -20.78 -14.73 -5.27
N ARG A 77 -21.34 -13.64 -5.79
CA ARG A 77 -22.80 -13.43 -5.87
C ARG A 77 -23.16 -13.00 -7.29
N GLU A 78 -23.81 -13.87 -8.06
CA GLU A 78 -24.08 -13.61 -9.48
C GLU A 78 -24.83 -12.30 -9.74
N ASP A 79 -25.86 -12.00 -8.94
CA ASP A 79 -26.64 -10.75 -9.02
C ASP A 79 -25.93 -9.52 -8.41
N GLY A 80 -24.75 -9.72 -7.81
CA GLY A 80 -24.02 -8.71 -7.06
C GLY A 80 -24.64 -8.32 -5.73
N LEU A 81 -24.20 -7.19 -5.18
CA LEU A 81 -24.81 -6.62 -3.98
C LEU A 81 -26.14 -5.96 -4.31
N THR A 82 -27.19 -6.29 -3.57
CA THR A 82 -28.44 -5.53 -3.61
C THR A 82 -28.22 -4.11 -3.07
N ALA A 83 -29.16 -3.19 -3.31
CA ALA A 83 -29.05 -1.80 -2.82
C ALA A 83 -28.99 -1.69 -1.28
N GLN A 84 -29.46 -2.71 -0.55
CA GLN A 84 -29.28 -2.84 0.91
C GLN A 84 -28.16 -3.82 1.31
N GLY A 85 -27.44 -4.38 0.33
CA GLY A 85 -26.60 -5.56 0.46
C GLY A 85 -25.33 -5.30 1.24
N ARG A 86 -25.31 -5.73 2.50
CA ARG A 86 -24.08 -5.77 3.30
C ARG A 86 -23.11 -6.79 2.73
N TYR A 87 -21.84 -6.44 2.73
CA TYR A 87 -20.77 -7.42 2.50
C TYR A 87 -20.79 -8.48 3.60
N MET A 88 -20.64 -9.73 3.18
CA MET A 88 -20.16 -10.79 4.05
C MET A 88 -18.77 -10.42 4.55
N ASN A 89 -18.58 -10.55 5.86
CA ASN A 89 -17.32 -10.21 6.50
C ASN A 89 -16.24 -11.24 6.14
N VAL A 90 -15.05 -10.74 5.84
CA VAL A 90 -13.81 -11.53 5.87
C VAL A 90 -13.28 -11.50 7.31
N PRO A 91 -12.87 -12.63 7.90
CA PRO A 91 -12.29 -12.65 9.23
C PRO A 91 -11.02 -11.77 9.31
N MET A 92 -10.82 -11.09 10.45
CA MET A 92 -9.60 -10.31 10.66
C MET A 92 -8.39 -11.23 10.84
N HIS A 93 -7.27 -10.89 10.23
CA HIS A 93 -6.01 -11.59 10.44
C HIS A 93 -5.59 -11.59 11.91
N SER A 94 -5.04 -12.72 12.36
CA SER A 94 -4.44 -12.93 13.68
C SER A 94 -3.11 -13.68 13.52
N VAL A 95 -2.34 -13.82 14.61
CA VAL A 95 -1.12 -14.64 14.67
C VAL A 95 -1.39 -16.07 14.17
N ASN A 96 -2.58 -16.61 14.48
CA ASN A 96 -3.02 -17.94 14.05
C ASN A 96 -4.24 -17.80 13.12
N SER A 97 -4.05 -17.12 11.99
CA SER A 97 -5.11 -16.97 10.97
C SER A 97 -5.54 -18.33 10.43
N SER A 98 -6.83 -18.50 10.12
CA SER A 98 -7.32 -19.78 9.58
C SER A 98 -6.75 -20.05 8.19
N LYS A 99 -6.70 -21.33 7.82
CA LYS A 99 -6.24 -21.77 6.49
C LYS A 99 -7.02 -21.06 5.37
N GLU A 100 -8.33 -20.95 5.48
CA GLU A 100 -9.19 -20.33 4.47
C GLU A 100 -8.90 -18.83 4.29
N LEU A 101 -8.55 -18.12 5.36
CA LEU A 101 -8.18 -16.70 5.27
C LEU A 101 -6.82 -16.54 4.59
N ILE A 102 -5.87 -17.42 4.90
CA ILE A 102 -4.56 -17.44 4.26
C ILE A 102 -4.72 -17.77 2.76
N GLU A 103 -5.49 -18.79 2.41
CA GLU A 103 -5.82 -19.15 1.02
C GLU A 103 -6.47 -17.98 0.26
N LEU A 104 -7.45 -17.30 0.86
CA LEU A 104 -8.08 -16.11 0.28
C LEU A 104 -7.04 -15.01 0.03
N THR A 105 -6.14 -14.76 0.98
CA THR A 105 -5.13 -13.70 0.87
C THR A 105 -4.12 -14.00 -0.23
N VAL A 106 -3.67 -15.26 -0.35
CA VAL A 106 -2.80 -15.72 -1.44
C VAL A 106 -3.50 -15.53 -2.78
N ALA A 107 -4.74 -16.02 -2.93
CA ALA A 107 -5.49 -15.92 -4.18
C ALA A 107 -5.78 -14.46 -4.58
N ALA A 108 -6.08 -13.60 -3.62
CA ALA A 108 -6.37 -12.19 -3.85
C ALA A 108 -5.15 -11.42 -4.40
N ASN A 109 -3.97 -11.63 -3.81
CA ASN A 109 -2.73 -10.99 -4.29
C ASN A 109 -2.24 -11.62 -5.61
N PHE A 110 -2.44 -12.94 -5.79
CA PHE A 110 -2.22 -13.58 -7.09
C PHE A 110 -3.08 -12.91 -8.16
N ALA A 111 -4.37 -12.73 -7.92
CA ALA A 111 -5.29 -12.18 -8.90
C ALA A 111 -4.92 -10.76 -9.32
N GLU A 112 -4.57 -9.90 -8.36
CA GLU A 112 -4.20 -8.52 -8.64
C GLU A 112 -2.95 -8.44 -9.53
N VAL A 113 -1.91 -9.24 -9.25
CA VAL A 113 -0.67 -9.26 -10.06
C VAL A 113 -0.90 -9.97 -11.40
N TYR A 114 -1.63 -11.08 -11.42
CA TYR A 114 -1.93 -11.84 -12.64
C TYR A 114 -2.64 -10.95 -13.67
N LEU A 115 -3.68 -10.24 -13.24
CA LEU A 115 -4.43 -9.33 -14.12
C LEU A 115 -3.58 -8.13 -14.55
N ALA A 116 -2.69 -7.63 -13.68
CA ALA A 116 -1.79 -6.53 -14.02
C ALA A 116 -0.73 -6.91 -15.06
N LYS A 117 -0.45 -8.21 -15.25
CA LYS A 117 0.50 -8.72 -16.26
C LYS A 117 -0.20 -9.15 -17.57
N GLU A 118 -1.53 -9.09 -17.63
CA GLU A 118 -2.30 -9.63 -18.75
C GLU A 118 -2.06 -8.83 -20.05
N GLY A 119 -1.60 -9.54 -21.09
CA GLY A 119 -1.46 -8.99 -22.44
C GLY A 119 -0.20 -8.17 -22.70
N HIS A 120 0.85 -8.25 -21.87
CA HIS A 120 2.15 -7.62 -22.12
C HIS A 120 3.32 -8.29 -21.39
N SER A 121 4.54 -7.92 -21.77
CA SER A 121 5.80 -8.38 -21.12
C SER A 121 6.42 -7.36 -20.16
N GLY A 122 5.77 -6.22 -19.96
CA GLY A 122 6.18 -5.17 -19.03
C GLY A 122 6.32 -5.66 -17.58
N LYS A 123 7.06 -4.90 -16.77
CA LYS A 123 7.39 -5.25 -15.37
C LYS A 123 6.30 -4.80 -14.41
N VAL A 124 5.83 -5.72 -13.57
CA VAL A 124 4.83 -5.45 -12.53
C VAL A 124 5.43 -5.67 -11.15
N GLY A 125 5.26 -4.71 -10.27
CA GLY A 125 5.60 -4.82 -8.85
C GLY A 125 4.37 -4.91 -7.95
N ILE A 126 4.61 -5.24 -6.68
CA ILE A 126 3.65 -5.13 -5.59
C ILE A 126 4.23 -4.28 -4.47
N ASN A 127 3.41 -3.40 -3.89
CA ASN A 127 3.75 -2.64 -2.69
C ASN A 127 3.10 -3.24 -1.44
N LEU A 128 3.88 -3.48 -0.40
CA LEU A 128 3.42 -3.94 0.93
C LEU A 128 3.94 -3.00 2.02
N LEU A 129 3.40 -3.14 3.23
CA LEU A 129 3.79 -2.29 4.38
C LEU A 129 4.21 -3.15 5.55
N GLU A 130 5.33 -2.78 6.18
CA GLU A 130 5.81 -3.43 7.40
C GLU A 130 4.83 -3.24 8.57
N LYS A 131 3.98 -2.21 8.56
CA LYS A 131 2.91 -2.06 9.58
C LYS A 131 1.76 -3.07 9.47
N ILE A 132 1.63 -3.77 8.34
CA ILE A 132 0.55 -4.76 8.12
C ILE A 132 1.16 -6.17 8.10
N GLN A 133 1.85 -6.55 9.19
CA GLN A 133 2.67 -7.77 9.23
C GLN A 133 1.86 -9.06 9.01
N LEU A 134 0.70 -9.20 9.64
CA LEU A 134 -0.04 -10.46 9.70
C LEU A 134 -0.36 -11.10 8.32
N PRO A 135 -0.83 -10.36 7.29
CA PRO A 135 -1.05 -10.92 5.96
C PRO A 135 0.20 -11.00 5.06
N ASN A 136 1.32 -10.36 5.40
CA ASN A 136 2.41 -10.13 4.44
C ASN A 136 2.97 -11.41 3.82
N LEU A 137 3.15 -12.48 4.59
CA LEU A 137 3.64 -13.76 4.04
C LEU A 137 2.70 -14.33 2.97
N ALA A 138 1.39 -14.28 3.20
CA ALA A 138 0.39 -14.75 2.26
C ALA A 138 0.31 -13.84 1.02
N SER A 139 0.39 -12.53 1.22
CA SER A 139 0.40 -11.56 0.11
C SER A 139 1.61 -11.72 -0.79
N LEU A 140 2.81 -11.89 -0.21
CA LEU A 140 4.06 -12.13 -0.94
C LEU A 140 3.98 -13.41 -1.76
N TYR A 141 3.56 -14.52 -1.13
CA TYR A 141 3.45 -15.80 -1.82
C TYR A 141 2.46 -15.74 -2.99
N GLY A 142 1.30 -15.10 -2.78
CA GLY A 142 0.31 -14.83 -3.84
C GLY A 142 0.87 -14.07 -5.03
N ALA A 143 1.59 -12.97 -4.76
CA ALA A 143 2.22 -12.17 -5.80
C ALA A 143 3.33 -12.95 -6.55
N MET A 144 4.12 -13.75 -5.85
CA MET A 144 5.17 -14.58 -6.45
C MET A 144 4.60 -15.68 -7.36
N LEU A 145 3.48 -16.30 -6.99
CA LEU A 145 2.77 -17.27 -7.84
C LEU A 145 2.32 -16.64 -9.17
N ALA A 146 1.95 -15.36 -9.17
CA ALA A 146 1.60 -14.62 -10.37
C ALA A 146 2.84 -14.07 -11.13
N GLY A 147 4.05 -14.38 -10.65
CA GLY A 147 5.31 -13.98 -11.28
C GLY A 147 5.62 -12.50 -11.15
N VAL A 148 5.29 -11.87 -10.02
CA VAL A 148 5.65 -10.47 -9.74
C VAL A 148 7.16 -10.22 -9.99
N ASP A 149 7.51 -9.08 -10.57
CA ASP A 149 8.89 -8.73 -10.89
C ASP A 149 9.60 -7.98 -9.75
N TYR A 150 8.86 -7.14 -9.01
CA TYR A 150 9.38 -6.31 -7.92
C TYR A 150 8.51 -6.39 -6.67
N VAL A 151 9.12 -6.45 -5.50
CA VAL A 151 8.47 -6.23 -4.20
C VAL A 151 9.01 -4.93 -3.62
N ILE A 152 8.12 -3.98 -3.37
CA ILE A 152 8.44 -2.67 -2.81
C ILE A 152 7.84 -2.60 -1.42
N MET A 153 8.63 -2.22 -0.41
CA MET A 153 8.13 -2.27 0.96
C MET A 153 8.73 -1.19 1.86
N GLY A 154 7.85 -0.57 2.66
CA GLY A 154 8.16 0.55 3.54
C GLY A 154 7.32 0.58 4.82
N ALA A 155 7.14 1.77 5.38
CA ALA A 155 6.40 2.01 6.63
C ALA A 155 6.92 1.17 7.82
N GLY A 156 8.23 1.04 7.94
CA GLY A 156 8.91 0.24 8.96
C GLY A 156 10.27 -0.22 8.44
N ILE A 157 10.83 -1.28 9.04
CA ILE A 157 12.16 -1.80 8.70
C ILE A 157 12.05 -3.30 8.31
N PRO A 158 11.64 -3.63 7.07
CA PRO A 158 11.31 -4.98 6.63
C PRO A 158 12.55 -5.87 6.34
N ARG A 159 13.45 -6.03 7.32
CA ARG A 159 14.77 -6.70 7.14
C ARG A 159 14.69 -8.19 6.82
N GLU A 160 13.61 -8.84 7.22
CA GLU A 160 13.43 -10.28 7.04
C GLU A 160 12.86 -10.64 5.66
N ILE A 161 12.20 -9.68 5.01
CA ILE A 161 11.46 -9.89 3.75
C ILE A 161 12.38 -10.36 2.61
N PRO A 162 13.57 -9.78 2.38
CA PRO A 162 14.48 -10.30 1.35
C PRO A 162 14.79 -11.79 1.48
N GLY A 163 15.09 -12.27 2.68
CA GLY A 163 15.35 -13.69 2.92
C GLY A 163 14.11 -14.56 2.82
N ILE A 164 12.93 -14.02 3.14
CA ILE A 164 11.65 -14.71 2.93
C ILE A 164 11.37 -14.91 1.43
N LEU A 165 11.70 -13.92 0.59
CA LEU A 165 11.58 -14.03 -0.87
C LEU A 165 12.51 -15.11 -1.42
N ASP A 166 13.75 -15.20 -0.92
CA ASP A 166 14.69 -16.27 -1.28
C ASP A 166 14.07 -17.64 -0.97
N ARG A 167 13.56 -17.81 0.25
CA ARG A 167 12.96 -19.07 0.71
C ARG A 167 11.72 -19.46 -0.07
N PHE A 168 10.81 -18.52 -0.33
CA PHE A 168 9.63 -18.79 -1.16
C PHE A 168 10.02 -19.14 -2.60
N SER A 169 11.08 -18.56 -3.16
CA SER A 169 11.55 -18.93 -4.51
C SER A 169 11.96 -20.41 -4.63
N GLU A 170 12.36 -21.01 -3.51
CA GLU A 170 12.71 -22.43 -3.37
C GLU A 170 11.55 -23.29 -2.81
N ASN A 171 10.33 -22.73 -2.71
CA ASN A 171 9.15 -23.38 -2.11
C ASN A 171 9.40 -23.86 -0.65
N LEU A 172 10.18 -23.09 0.11
CA LEU A 172 10.47 -23.31 1.53
C LEU A 172 9.58 -22.45 2.42
N LYS A 173 9.37 -22.90 3.66
CA LYS A 173 8.64 -22.18 4.70
C LYS A 173 9.22 -20.78 4.94
N GLY A 174 8.39 -19.75 4.82
CA GLY A 174 8.69 -18.39 5.25
C GLY A 174 8.31 -18.19 6.72
N ASP A 175 9.12 -17.45 7.45
CA ASP A 175 8.92 -17.17 8.87
C ASP A 175 9.31 -15.71 9.14
N MET A 176 8.45 -14.98 9.83
CA MET A 176 8.61 -13.54 10.05
C MET A 176 8.29 -13.18 11.48
N ARG A 177 9.20 -12.43 12.11
CA ARG A 177 8.99 -11.90 13.45
C ARG A 177 7.92 -10.79 13.48
N LEU A 178 7.04 -10.86 14.46
CA LEU A 178 6.00 -9.88 14.74
C LEU A 178 6.47 -8.86 15.79
N ASN A 179 6.14 -7.59 15.55
CA ASN A 179 6.35 -6.51 16.50
C ASN A 179 5.20 -6.52 17.53
N VAL A 180 5.49 -6.97 18.75
CA VAL A 180 4.53 -7.06 19.85
C VAL A 180 4.94 -6.09 20.97
N GLU A 181 4.09 -5.10 21.25
CA GLU A 181 4.32 -4.15 22.35
C GLU A 181 4.31 -4.87 23.70
N GLY A 182 5.29 -4.55 24.56
CA GLY A 182 5.42 -5.17 25.88
C GLY A 182 5.96 -6.60 25.86
N ALA A 183 6.44 -7.11 24.72
CA ALA A 183 7.15 -8.39 24.66
C ALA A 183 8.38 -8.39 25.57
N LEU A 184 8.58 -9.47 26.34
CA LEU A 184 9.75 -9.63 27.18
C LEU A 184 11.00 -9.96 26.34
N LYS A 185 12.19 -9.76 26.90
CA LYS A 185 13.47 -9.90 26.18
C LYS A 185 13.67 -11.28 25.53
N ASP A 186 13.17 -12.33 26.16
CA ASP A 186 13.31 -13.72 25.72
C ASP A 186 12.08 -14.24 24.95
N GLU A 187 11.06 -13.39 24.75
CA GLU A 187 9.88 -13.73 23.97
C GLU A 187 10.03 -13.26 22.52
N SER A 188 9.70 -14.15 21.58
CA SER A 188 9.58 -13.81 20.18
C SER A 188 8.28 -14.36 19.62
N PHE A 189 7.51 -13.49 18.96
CA PHE A 189 6.24 -13.84 18.33
C PHE A 189 6.43 -13.84 16.83
N HIS A 190 5.93 -14.86 16.15
CA HIS A 190 6.19 -15.09 14.74
C HIS A 190 4.88 -15.39 14.02
N VAL A 191 4.84 -15.08 12.73
CA VAL A 191 3.91 -15.67 11.78
C VAL A 191 4.73 -16.47 10.78
N SER A 192 4.21 -17.64 10.39
CA SER A 192 4.86 -18.47 9.39
C SER A 192 3.88 -18.87 8.29
N LEU A 193 4.42 -19.15 7.11
CA LEU A 193 3.66 -19.73 6.00
C LEU A 193 4.54 -20.80 5.35
N ASP A 194 4.08 -22.04 5.35
CA ASP A 194 4.67 -23.13 4.59
C ASP A 194 3.79 -23.43 3.36
N PRO A 195 4.28 -23.15 2.15
CA PRO A 195 3.56 -23.46 0.91
C PRO A 195 3.09 -24.91 0.81
N LYS A 196 3.90 -25.87 1.29
CA LYS A 196 3.62 -27.30 1.23
C LYS A 196 2.55 -27.71 2.24
N GLU A 197 2.56 -27.12 3.42
CA GLU A 197 1.50 -27.34 4.43
C GLU A 197 0.17 -26.72 3.97
N LEU A 198 0.24 -25.55 3.35
CA LEU A 198 -0.94 -24.82 2.89
C LEU A 198 -1.61 -25.52 1.69
N PHE A 199 -0.85 -25.86 0.66
CA PHE A 199 -1.38 -26.33 -0.64
C PHE A 199 -0.99 -27.76 -1.04
N GLY A 200 -0.15 -28.45 -0.26
CA GLY A 200 0.32 -29.80 -0.56
C GLY A 200 1.52 -29.86 -1.51
N GLY A 201 1.70 -31.01 -2.16
CA GLY A 201 2.75 -31.22 -3.16
C GLY A 201 2.45 -30.60 -4.52
N GLY A 202 3.41 -30.61 -5.44
CA GLY A 202 3.23 -30.11 -6.81
C GLY A 202 3.23 -28.57 -6.92
N LEU A 203 3.94 -27.89 -6.02
CA LEU A 203 4.03 -26.43 -6.02
C LEU A 203 4.70 -25.90 -7.30
N PRO A 204 4.19 -24.79 -7.89
CA PRO A 204 4.81 -24.17 -9.06
C PRO A 204 6.24 -23.71 -8.77
N SER A 205 7.08 -23.63 -9.81
CA SER A 205 8.36 -22.94 -9.70
C SER A 205 8.11 -21.44 -9.52
N LEU A 206 8.79 -20.83 -8.55
CA LEU A 206 8.66 -19.41 -8.26
C LEU A 206 9.93 -18.67 -8.66
N LYS A 207 9.77 -17.52 -9.33
CA LYS A 207 10.87 -16.59 -9.57
C LYS A 207 11.00 -15.68 -8.34
N ARG A 208 12.22 -15.50 -7.86
CA ARG A 208 12.52 -14.46 -6.88
C ARG A 208 12.35 -13.06 -7.50
N PRO A 209 11.46 -12.21 -6.99
CA PRO A 209 11.38 -10.81 -7.42
C PRO A 209 12.55 -9.99 -6.90
N ASP A 210 12.81 -8.84 -7.53
CA ASP A 210 13.73 -7.84 -7.00
C ASP A 210 13.09 -7.14 -5.79
N PHE A 211 13.84 -6.90 -4.71
CA PHE A 211 13.34 -6.22 -3.53
C PHE A 211 13.82 -4.78 -3.44
N LEU A 212 12.88 -3.82 -3.43
CA LEU A 212 13.15 -2.40 -3.26
C LEU A 212 12.67 -1.93 -1.87
N ALA A 213 13.61 -1.49 -1.02
CA ALA A 213 13.25 -0.93 0.27
C ALA A 213 12.87 0.55 0.14
N ILE A 214 11.72 0.95 0.68
CA ILE A 214 11.37 2.37 0.82
C ILE A 214 12.08 2.92 2.07
N VAL A 215 12.88 3.97 1.89
CA VAL A 215 13.72 4.54 2.93
C VAL A 215 13.62 6.06 2.93
N SER A 216 13.65 6.65 4.13
CA SER A 216 13.58 8.10 4.35
C SER A 216 14.86 8.70 4.93
N SER A 217 15.94 7.90 5.06
CA SER A 217 17.23 8.38 5.57
C SER A 217 18.38 7.48 5.13
N ASN A 218 19.59 8.05 5.10
CA ASN A 218 20.82 7.28 4.82
C ASN A 218 21.07 6.15 5.83
N VAL A 219 20.66 6.33 7.09
CA VAL A 219 20.82 5.31 8.14
C VAL A 219 19.91 4.12 7.87
N LEU A 220 18.65 4.38 7.51
CA LEU A 220 17.71 3.32 7.16
C LEU A 220 18.16 2.60 5.88
N ALA A 221 18.60 3.34 4.86
CA ALA A 221 19.20 2.77 3.65
C ALA A 221 20.36 1.82 3.97
N THR A 222 21.34 2.29 4.75
CA THR A 222 22.49 1.49 5.16
C THR A 222 22.07 0.25 5.96
N THR A 223 21.08 0.40 6.84
CA THR A 223 20.54 -0.70 7.65
C THR A 223 19.89 -1.77 6.77
N MET A 224 19.06 -1.37 5.80
CA MET A 224 18.43 -2.30 4.87
C MET A 224 19.47 -3.06 4.05
N ILE A 225 20.47 -2.39 3.50
CA ILE A 225 21.51 -3.06 2.69
C ILE A 225 22.39 -3.99 3.53
N LYS A 226 22.83 -3.56 4.71
CA LYS A 226 23.86 -4.28 5.48
C LYS A 226 23.31 -5.29 6.50
N LYS A 227 22.02 -5.19 6.87
CA LYS A 227 21.44 -5.96 8.00
C LYS A 227 20.18 -6.74 7.65
N SER A 228 19.76 -6.77 6.38
CA SER A 228 18.68 -7.64 5.93
C SER A 228 19.16 -9.09 5.78
N THR A 229 18.23 -10.04 5.90
CA THR A 229 18.53 -11.49 5.85
C THR A 229 18.79 -12.01 4.45
N GLY A 230 18.46 -11.24 3.42
CA GLY A 230 18.68 -11.55 2.01
C GLY A 230 19.00 -10.29 1.20
N LYS A 231 19.11 -10.44 -0.11
CA LYS A 231 19.55 -9.35 -1.01
C LYS A 231 18.49 -8.24 -1.14
N VAL A 232 18.91 -6.99 -0.90
CA VAL A 232 18.15 -5.80 -1.26
C VAL A 232 18.66 -5.31 -2.61
N ASP A 233 17.78 -5.26 -3.61
CA ASP A 233 18.14 -5.01 -5.02
C ASP A 233 18.12 -3.52 -5.38
N GLY A 234 17.48 -2.69 -4.57
CA GLY A 234 17.48 -1.24 -4.74
C GLY A 234 16.71 -0.50 -3.65
N LEU A 235 16.63 0.81 -3.79
CA LEU A 235 16.01 1.69 -2.79
C LEU A 235 15.00 2.64 -3.44
N VAL A 236 13.87 2.86 -2.80
CA VAL A 236 12.99 3.99 -3.09
C VAL A 236 13.18 5.01 -1.98
N VAL A 237 13.67 6.18 -2.32
CA VAL A 237 14.09 7.23 -1.39
C VAL A 237 12.95 8.24 -1.27
N GLU A 238 12.22 8.20 -0.17
CA GLU A 238 11.00 8.97 0.03
C GLU A 238 11.27 10.24 0.87
N TYR A 239 10.96 11.40 0.28
CA TYR A 239 11.02 12.68 0.96
C TYR A 239 9.72 12.97 1.74
N PRO A 240 9.78 13.78 2.82
CA PRO A 240 8.65 14.11 3.70
C PRO A 240 7.37 14.67 3.04
N ILE A 241 7.50 15.13 1.80
CA ILE A 241 6.44 15.70 0.98
C ILE A 241 5.63 14.65 0.20
N ALA A 242 6.04 13.38 0.22
CA ALA A 242 5.30 12.26 -0.36
C ALA A 242 3.95 12.04 0.35
N GLY A 243 2.94 11.54 -0.39
CA GLY A 243 1.62 11.25 0.17
C GLY A 243 1.60 9.97 1.02
N GLY A 244 0.51 9.76 1.77
CA GLY A 244 0.32 8.58 2.60
C GLY A 244 0.98 8.69 3.97
N HIS A 245 1.48 7.56 4.48
CA HIS A 245 2.25 7.51 5.73
C HIS A 245 3.64 8.08 5.51
N ASN A 246 4.04 9.07 6.30
CA ASN A 246 5.40 9.57 6.31
C ASN A 246 6.19 9.02 7.50
N ALA A 247 7.51 8.95 7.33
CA ALA A 247 8.40 8.75 8.47
C ALA A 247 8.31 9.95 9.41
N PRO A 248 8.24 9.75 10.74
CA PRO A 248 8.32 10.86 11.68
C PRO A 248 9.69 11.55 11.60
N PRO A 249 9.78 12.87 11.86
CA PRO A 249 11.05 13.58 11.93
C PRO A 249 12.03 12.93 12.92
N ARG A 250 13.31 12.94 12.56
CA ARG A 250 14.37 12.35 13.38
C ARG A 250 14.81 13.32 14.48
N GLY A 251 14.68 12.89 15.73
CA GLY A 251 15.10 13.66 16.91
C GLY A 251 13.94 14.18 17.77
N GLY A 252 12.70 13.81 17.43
CA GLY A 252 11.49 14.26 18.12
C GLY A 252 10.56 14.99 17.16
N ILE A 253 9.29 15.12 17.54
CA ILE A 253 8.29 15.84 16.75
C ILE A 253 8.19 17.27 17.31
N THR A 254 8.56 18.23 16.48
CA THR A 254 8.26 19.66 16.67
C THR A 254 7.25 20.07 15.61
N LEU A 255 6.27 20.87 15.98
CA LEU A 255 5.22 21.35 15.07
C LEU A 255 5.45 22.82 14.70
N ASP A 256 5.12 23.18 13.46
CA ASP A 256 5.02 24.58 13.02
C ASP A 256 3.68 25.22 13.43
N ASP A 257 3.50 26.51 13.10
CA ASP A 257 2.28 27.27 13.42
C ASP A 257 1.01 26.69 12.74
N SER A 258 1.18 25.90 11.68
CA SER A 258 0.10 25.21 10.99
C SER A 258 -0.23 23.85 11.62
N GLY A 259 0.58 23.40 12.59
CA GLY A 259 0.47 22.11 13.27
C GLY A 259 1.02 20.95 12.44
N GLU A 260 1.94 21.20 11.51
CA GLU A 260 2.64 20.18 10.72
C GLU A 260 4.04 19.88 11.30
N PRO A 261 4.54 18.64 11.17
CA PRO A 261 5.86 18.26 11.67
C PRO A 261 6.99 18.96 10.91
N VAL A 262 7.93 19.53 11.66
CA VAL A 262 9.15 20.15 11.12
C VAL A 262 10.24 19.08 10.97
N TYR A 263 10.79 18.96 9.76
CA TYR A 263 11.90 18.06 9.44
C TYR A 263 13.22 18.83 9.49
N GLY A 264 14.23 18.27 10.14
CA GLY A 264 15.51 18.92 10.39
C GLY A 264 16.66 18.37 9.54
N GLU A 265 17.89 18.79 9.84
CA GLU A 265 19.10 18.35 9.12
C GLU A 265 19.29 16.82 9.14
N LYS A 266 18.81 16.13 10.18
CA LYS A 266 18.91 14.67 10.30
C LYS A 266 17.98 13.92 9.33
N ASP A 267 16.98 14.61 8.80
CA ASP A 267 16.02 14.10 7.82
C ASP A 267 16.49 14.38 6.38
N PHE A 268 17.56 15.18 6.21
CA PHE A 268 18.18 15.39 4.91
C PHE A 268 18.83 14.09 4.39
N ILE A 269 18.66 13.87 3.08
CA ILE A 269 19.17 12.68 2.41
C ILE A 269 20.41 13.04 1.61
N ASP A 270 21.54 12.51 2.05
CA ASP A 270 22.83 12.65 1.38
C ASP A 270 22.92 11.67 0.20
N LEU A 271 22.76 12.20 -1.01
CA LEU A 271 22.74 11.38 -2.23
C LEU A 271 24.10 10.74 -2.53
N GLU A 272 25.21 11.37 -2.14
CA GLU A 272 26.55 10.79 -2.31
C GLU A 272 26.70 9.51 -1.49
N LYS A 273 26.26 9.54 -0.24
CA LYS A 273 26.24 8.35 0.61
C LYS A 273 25.32 7.27 0.07
N LEU A 274 24.17 7.63 -0.54
CA LEU A 274 23.32 6.63 -1.20
C LEU A 274 24.02 5.96 -2.37
N ARG A 275 24.71 6.73 -3.23
CA ARG A 275 25.50 6.17 -4.34
C ARG A 275 26.57 5.21 -3.86
N SER A 276 27.20 5.49 -2.72
CA SER A 276 28.21 4.60 -2.12
C SER A 276 27.66 3.25 -1.62
N LEU A 277 26.34 3.03 -1.60
CA LEU A 277 25.73 1.75 -1.26
C LEU A 277 25.67 0.77 -2.45
N GLU A 278 26.09 1.20 -3.65
CA GLU A 278 26.24 0.37 -4.86
C GLU A 278 24.97 -0.40 -5.28
N VAL A 279 23.80 0.15 -4.94
CA VAL A 279 22.49 -0.32 -5.41
C VAL A 279 21.74 0.83 -6.10
N PRO A 280 20.92 0.55 -7.12
CA PRO A 280 20.10 1.57 -7.77
C PRO A 280 19.11 2.17 -6.78
N PHE A 281 18.83 3.46 -6.93
CA PHE A 281 17.82 4.14 -6.13
C PHE A 281 16.94 5.07 -6.96
N TRP A 282 15.68 5.20 -6.55
CA TRP A 282 14.68 6.08 -7.16
C TRP A 282 14.27 7.15 -6.16
N LEU A 283 14.13 8.40 -6.59
CA LEU A 283 13.68 9.50 -5.73
C LEU A 283 12.15 9.64 -5.76
N ALA A 284 11.52 9.81 -4.59
CA ALA A 284 10.07 9.88 -4.43
C ALA A 284 9.63 11.08 -3.58
N GLY A 285 8.52 11.73 -3.96
CA GLY A 285 8.01 12.96 -3.33
C GLY A 285 8.48 14.23 -4.06
N ALA A 286 7.56 14.94 -4.73
CA ALA A 286 7.82 16.06 -5.68
C ALA A 286 8.67 15.74 -6.92
N PHE A 287 8.53 14.54 -7.48
CA PHE A 287 9.16 14.18 -8.75
C PHE A 287 8.14 13.99 -9.88
N GLY A 288 7.00 14.70 -9.79
CA GLY A 288 5.90 14.62 -10.75
C GLY A 288 6.05 15.48 -12.01
N GLU A 289 7.04 16.38 -12.01
CA GLU A 289 7.26 17.39 -13.04
C GLU A 289 8.33 16.92 -14.04
N ALA A 290 8.23 17.34 -15.31
CA ALA A 290 9.10 16.84 -16.39
C ALA A 290 10.61 16.98 -16.08
N HIS A 291 11.02 18.14 -15.54
CA HIS A 291 12.43 18.41 -15.26
C HIS A 291 12.99 17.60 -14.07
N LYS A 292 12.13 17.07 -13.20
CA LYS A 292 12.55 16.39 -11.96
C LYS A 292 13.18 15.03 -12.21
N LEU A 293 12.74 14.31 -13.25
CA LEU A 293 13.38 13.05 -13.64
C LEU A 293 14.82 13.30 -14.12
N LYS A 294 15.02 14.30 -14.98
CA LYS A 294 16.35 14.70 -15.47
C LYS A 294 17.26 15.14 -14.32
N GLU A 295 16.73 15.91 -13.37
CA GLU A 295 17.46 16.32 -12.16
C GLU A 295 17.88 15.11 -11.31
N ALA A 296 16.98 14.15 -11.11
CA ALA A 296 17.25 12.93 -10.35
C ALA A 296 18.36 12.08 -11.00
N ILE A 297 18.28 11.88 -12.32
CA ILE A 297 19.31 11.14 -13.08
C ILE A 297 20.66 11.86 -13.00
N LYS A 298 20.71 13.18 -13.15
CA LYS A 298 21.95 13.98 -13.00
C LYS A 298 22.58 13.82 -11.61
N LYS A 299 21.75 13.61 -10.59
CA LYS A 299 22.16 13.33 -9.20
C LYS A 299 22.52 11.86 -8.95
N GLY A 300 22.47 11.01 -9.97
CA GLY A 300 22.85 9.59 -9.92
C GLY A 300 21.73 8.62 -9.54
N ALA A 301 20.48 9.07 -9.52
CA ALA A 301 19.33 8.17 -9.33
C ALA A 301 19.09 7.33 -10.60
N ALA A 302 18.59 6.10 -10.41
CA ALA A 302 18.11 5.26 -11.51
C ALA A 302 16.80 5.79 -12.14
N GLY A 303 16.06 6.61 -11.39
CA GLY A 303 14.80 7.17 -11.83
C GLY A 303 14.04 7.86 -10.70
N VAL A 304 12.73 7.97 -10.87
CA VAL A 304 11.82 8.57 -9.88
C VAL A 304 10.61 7.67 -9.60
N GLN A 305 9.98 7.87 -8.45
CA GLN A 305 8.68 7.29 -8.13
C GLN A 305 7.61 8.38 -8.01
N LEU A 306 6.47 8.17 -8.67
CA LEU A 306 5.32 9.06 -8.63
C LEU A 306 4.13 8.34 -8.01
N GLY A 307 3.52 8.92 -6.98
CA GLY A 307 2.24 8.46 -6.45
C GLY A 307 1.11 9.37 -6.91
N THR A 308 1.10 10.59 -6.38
CA THR A 308 -0.04 11.51 -6.48
C THR A 308 -0.57 11.74 -7.90
N ALA A 309 0.28 11.90 -8.92
CA ALA A 309 -0.21 12.04 -10.30
C ALA A 309 -1.01 10.79 -10.74
N PHE A 310 -0.42 9.60 -10.56
CA PHE A 310 -1.09 8.34 -10.92
C PHE A 310 -2.33 8.05 -10.06
N ALA A 311 -2.41 8.53 -8.82
CA ALA A 311 -3.58 8.32 -7.95
C ALA A 311 -4.88 8.94 -8.51
N PHE A 312 -4.75 9.93 -9.40
CA PHE A 312 -5.86 10.71 -9.94
C PHE A 312 -6.01 10.58 -11.46
N CYS A 313 -5.26 9.67 -12.10
CA CYS A 313 -5.45 9.37 -13.53
C CYS A 313 -6.68 8.48 -13.76
N LYS A 314 -7.09 8.33 -15.02
CA LYS A 314 -8.24 7.54 -15.45
C LYS A 314 -8.18 6.10 -14.96
N GLU A 315 -7.01 5.47 -15.01
CA GLU A 315 -6.80 4.05 -14.73
C GLU A 315 -6.75 3.74 -13.22
N SER A 316 -6.59 4.75 -12.36
CA SER A 316 -6.55 4.57 -10.91
C SER A 316 -7.86 4.01 -10.35
N GLY A 317 -7.76 3.22 -9.28
CA GLY A 317 -8.92 2.65 -8.59
C GLY A 317 -9.67 3.61 -7.67
N LEU A 318 -9.28 4.89 -7.61
CA LEU A 318 -10.03 5.90 -6.86
C LEU A 318 -11.45 6.04 -7.43
N ASP A 319 -12.47 6.06 -6.57
CA ASP A 319 -13.87 6.18 -6.99
C ASP A 319 -14.07 7.35 -7.95
N GLU A 320 -14.72 7.09 -9.09
CA GLU A 320 -14.84 8.06 -10.18
C GLU A 320 -15.57 9.34 -9.76
N LYS A 321 -16.57 9.25 -8.88
CA LYS A 321 -17.29 10.45 -8.41
C LYS A 321 -16.40 11.26 -7.49
N LEU A 322 -15.71 10.60 -6.57
CA LEU A 322 -14.75 11.23 -5.67
C LEU A 322 -13.59 11.89 -6.44
N LYS A 323 -12.99 11.17 -7.39
CA LYS A 323 -11.90 11.66 -8.24
C LYS A 323 -12.32 12.91 -9.02
N LYS A 324 -13.48 12.89 -9.69
CA LYS A 324 -14.02 14.04 -10.44
C LYS A 324 -14.32 15.24 -9.53
N ALA A 325 -14.92 15.00 -8.36
CA ALA A 325 -15.21 16.06 -7.40
C ALA A 325 -13.93 16.74 -6.89
N ILE A 326 -12.86 15.96 -6.67
CA ILE A 326 -11.57 16.52 -6.28
C ILE A 326 -10.98 17.33 -7.43
N LEU A 327 -10.88 16.77 -8.63
CA LEU A 327 -10.24 17.48 -9.75
C LEU A 327 -10.96 18.77 -10.17
N SER A 328 -12.27 18.89 -9.93
CA SER A 328 -13.05 20.09 -10.29
C SER A 328 -12.97 21.26 -9.29
N PHE A 329 -12.64 21.01 -8.02
CA PHE A 329 -12.79 22.02 -6.96
C PHE A 329 -11.73 23.15 -7.01
N GLY A 330 -10.60 22.93 -7.71
CA GLY A 330 -9.58 23.94 -8.01
C GLY A 330 -8.79 24.48 -6.82
N LYS A 331 -9.26 24.35 -5.58
CA LYS A 331 -8.53 24.65 -4.33
C LYS A 331 -8.24 23.36 -3.59
N PHE A 332 -7.00 23.21 -3.16
CA PHE A 332 -6.51 21.99 -2.53
C PHE A 332 -5.70 22.36 -1.30
N GLU A 333 -5.95 21.65 -0.21
CA GLU A 333 -5.15 21.72 1.00
C GLU A 333 -4.74 20.31 1.38
N VAL A 334 -3.44 20.07 1.45
CA VAL A 334 -2.86 18.80 1.91
C VAL A 334 -2.17 19.11 3.22
N LYS A 335 -2.52 18.39 4.28
CA LYS A 335 -1.91 18.55 5.60
C LYS A 335 -1.35 17.23 6.09
N THR A 336 -0.18 17.28 6.69
CA THR A 336 0.43 16.16 7.42
C THR A 336 -0.18 16.10 8.82
N ASP A 337 -1.09 15.15 9.04
CA ASP A 337 -1.75 14.95 10.32
C ASP A 337 -0.97 13.90 11.13
N ILE A 338 -0.33 14.33 12.22
CA ILE A 338 0.46 13.45 13.09
C ILE A 338 -0.41 12.47 13.91
N PHE A 339 -1.72 12.74 14.02
CA PHE A 339 -2.66 11.94 14.80
C PHE A 339 -3.53 11.02 13.95
N ALA A 340 -3.74 11.33 12.67
CA ALA A 340 -4.67 10.59 11.82
C ALA A 340 -4.41 9.06 11.78
N SER A 341 -3.16 8.62 11.72
CA SER A 341 -2.85 7.19 11.62
C SER A 341 -3.00 6.45 12.97
N PRO A 342 -3.62 5.26 13.00
CA PRO A 342 -3.61 4.40 14.17
C PRO A 342 -2.23 3.85 14.54
N THR A 343 -1.25 3.96 13.66
CA THR A 343 0.09 3.36 13.83
C THR A 343 1.12 4.29 14.48
N GLY A 344 0.72 5.53 14.80
CA GLY A 344 1.60 6.59 15.31
C GLY A 344 2.42 7.31 14.23
N PHE A 345 2.39 6.86 12.98
CA PHE A 345 3.08 7.51 11.87
C PHE A 345 2.27 8.73 11.39
N PRO A 346 2.90 9.87 11.08
CA PRO A 346 2.21 10.96 10.41
C PRO A 346 1.57 10.49 9.10
N PHE A 347 0.41 11.04 8.78
CA PHE A 347 -0.34 10.68 7.58
C PHE A 347 -0.79 11.94 6.84
N LYS A 348 -0.46 12.07 5.56
CA LYS A 348 -0.96 13.18 4.75
C LYS A 348 -2.41 12.97 4.36
N VAL A 349 -3.22 14.00 4.60
CA VAL A 349 -4.64 14.02 4.28
C VAL A 349 -4.89 15.14 3.29
N LEU A 350 -5.54 14.81 2.18
CA LEU A 350 -6.12 15.80 1.27
C LEU A 350 -7.46 16.23 1.85
N LYS A 351 -7.66 17.53 2.08
CA LYS A 351 -8.96 18.05 2.50
C LYS A 351 -9.94 18.03 1.35
N VAL A 352 -11.04 17.32 1.55
CA VAL A 352 -12.11 17.12 0.57
C VAL A 352 -13.45 17.23 1.30
N LEU A 353 -14.32 18.10 0.80
CA LEU A 353 -15.67 18.29 1.34
C LEU A 353 -16.47 16.96 1.34
N GLY A 354 -17.19 16.68 2.41
CA GLY A 354 -17.99 15.48 2.62
C GLY A 354 -17.19 14.24 3.01
N THR A 355 -15.93 14.37 3.44
CA THR A 355 -15.03 13.25 3.76
C THR A 355 -14.52 13.31 5.19
N LEU A 356 -13.88 12.24 5.67
CA LEU A 356 -13.27 12.17 7.01
C LEU A 356 -12.04 13.08 7.18
N SER A 357 -11.68 13.86 6.15
CA SER A 357 -10.73 14.95 6.30
C SER A 357 -11.32 16.11 7.10
N GLU A 358 -12.65 16.26 7.14
CA GLU A 358 -13.36 17.30 7.90
C GLU A 358 -13.63 16.90 9.34
N ALA A 359 -13.45 17.84 10.27
CA ALA A 359 -13.59 17.59 11.70
C ALA A 359 -15.02 17.22 12.10
N SER A 360 -16.03 17.90 11.52
CA SER A 360 -17.45 17.61 11.76
C SER A 360 -17.83 16.20 11.29
N GLU A 361 -17.36 15.83 10.10
CA GLU A 361 -17.62 14.52 9.52
C GLU A 361 -16.94 13.39 10.28
N TYR A 362 -15.71 13.62 10.73
CA TYR A 362 -15.01 12.70 11.60
C TYR A 362 -15.70 12.56 12.97
N ALA A 363 -16.14 13.66 13.59
CA ALA A 363 -16.83 13.63 14.89
C ALA A 363 -18.16 12.87 14.82
N ALA A 364 -18.87 12.95 13.70
CA ALA A 364 -20.13 12.22 13.48
C ALA A 364 -19.94 10.73 13.16
N ARG A 365 -18.71 10.29 12.84
CA ARG A 365 -18.41 8.90 12.46
C ARG A 365 -18.51 7.95 13.66
N PRO A 366 -19.31 6.87 13.61
CA PRO A 366 -19.27 5.82 14.61
C PRO A 366 -17.90 5.11 14.63
N ARG A 367 -17.23 5.07 15.79
CA ARG A 367 -15.96 4.34 15.93
C ARG A 367 -16.21 2.83 15.90
N ILE A 368 -15.47 2.10 15.07
CA ILE A 368 -15.49 0.64 14.98
C ILE A 368 -14.17 0.14 14.36
N CYS A 369 -13.69 -1.02 14.83
CA CYS A 369 -12.62 -1.77 14.19
C CYS A 369 -13.15 -3.14 13.74
N ASN A 370 -13.44 -3.28 12.46
CA ASN A 370 -14.01 -4.48 11.85
C ASN A 370 -13.17 -5.05 10.69
N LEU A 371 -12.03 -4.44 10.37
CA LEU A 371 -11.10 -4.88 9.32
C LEU A 371 -9.73 -5.28 9.87
N GLY A 372 -9.24 -4.60 10.92
CA GLY A 372 -8.15 -5.10 11.76
C GLY A 372 -6.72 -5.02 11.24
N TYR A 373 -6.45 -4.47 10.04
CA TYR A 373 -5.11 -4.46 9.43
C TYR A 373 -4.04 -3.63 10.16
N LEU A 374 -4.44 -2.55 10.82
CA LEU A 374 -3.52 -1.64 11.53
C LEU A 374 -3.61 -1.79 13.05
N ARG A 375 -4.07 -2.96 13.53
CA ARG A 375 -4.06 -3.23 14.97
C ARG A 375 -2.63 -3.41 15.43
N THR A 376 -2.32 -2.77 16.55
CA THR A 376 -1.12 -3.03 17.32
C THR A 376 -1.27 -4.36 18.04
N LEU A 377 -0.26 -5.22 17.89
CA LEU A 377 -0.12 -6.44 18.67
C LEU A 377 0.51 -6.06 20.01
N PHE A 378 -0.06 -6.55 21.12
CA PHE A 378 0.50 -6.33 22.45
C PHE A 378 0.53 -7.63 23.24
N ARG A 379 1.48 -7.74 24.16
CA ARG A 379 1.59 -8.86 25.08
C ARG A 379 0.54 -8.70 26.19
N LYS A 380 -0.31 -9.71 26.38
CA LYS A 380 -1.22 -9.78 27.53
C LYS A 380 -0.52 -10.32 28.77
N ASP A 381 -1.18 -10.23 29.92
CA ASP A 381 -0.66 -10.73 31.20
C ASP A 381 -0.38 -12.25 31.16
N ASP A 382 -1.22 -13.01 30.45
CA ASP A 382 -1.07 -14.46 30.23
C ASP A 382 0.02 -14.86 29.22
N GLY A 383 0.75 -13.88 28.66
CA GLY A 383 1.79 -14.09 27.65
C GLY A 383 1.27 -14.28 26.23
N THR A 384 -0.05 -14.33 26.02
CA THR A 384 -0.63 -14.42 24.67
C THR A 384 -0.70 -13.05 23.99
N VAL A 385 -0.92 -13.05 22.67
CA VAL A 385 -1.01 -11.82 21.88
C VAL A 385 -2.43 -11.25 21.87
N GLY A 386 -2.55 -9.99 22.27
CA GLY A 386 -3.73 -9.16 22.10
C GLY A 386 -3.64 -8.25 20.88
N TYR A 387 -4.79 -7.69 20.47
CA TYR A 387 -4.90 -6.79 19.33
C TYR A 387 -5.75 -5.58 19.71
N ARG A 388 -5.18 -4.38 19.58
CA ARG A 388 -5.87 -3.12 19.84
C ARG A 388 -5.60 -2.12 18.74
N CYS A 389 -6.50 -1.19 18.51
CA CYS A 389 -6.32 -0.12 17.53
C CYS A 389 -6.85 1.17 18.14
N PRO A 390 -6.05 2.24 18.22
CA PRO A 390 -6.52 3.46 18.87
C PRO A 390 -7.67 4.15 18.11
N ALA A 391 -7.96 3.77 16.85
CA ALA A 391 -9.15 4.22 16.10
C ALA A 391 -10.42 3.38 16.33
N GLU A 392 -10.37 2.36 17.19
CA GLU A 392 -11.55 1.57 17.61
C GLU A 392 -12.43 2.34 18.64
N PRO A 393 -13.57 1.79 19.10
CA PRO A 393 -14.33 2.42 20.18
C PRO A 393 -13.44 2.65 21.41
N VAL A 394 -13.49 3.86 21.99
CA VAL A 394 -12.62 4.28 23.10
C VAL A 394 -12.69 3.29 24.27
N LYS A 395 -13.91 2.91 24.68
CA LYS A 395 -14.14 1.90 25.72
C LYS A 395 -13.42 0.57 25.43
N SER A 396 -13.56 0.05 24.21
CA SER A 396 -12.90 -1.20 23.81
C SER A 396 -11.38 -1.09 23.78
N TYR A 397 -10.83 0.08 23.46
CA TYR A 397 -9.39 0.31 23.50
C TYR A 397 -8.85 0.30 24.95
N ILE A 398 -9.57 0.97 25.87
CA ILE A 398 -9.23 1.01 27.30
C ILE A 398 -9.33 -0.39 27.94
N GLU A 399 -10.39 -1.14 27.64
CA GLU A 399 -10.55 -2.53 28.09
C GLU A 399 -9.41 -3.46 27.63
N LYS A 400 -8.66 -3.07 26.58
CA LYS A 400 -7.48 -3.77 26.06
C LYS A 400 -6.16 -3.17 26.55
N GLY A 401 -6.20 -2.40 27.64
CA GLY A 401 -5.04 -1.80 28.28
C GLY A 401 -4.44 -0.60 27.54
N GLY A 402 -5.21 0.05 26.66
CA GLY A 402 -4.83 1.33 26.05
C GLY A 402 -5.24 2.53 26.91
N ARG A 403 -4.70 3.72 26.64
CA ARG A 403 -5.13 4.97 27.31
C ARG A 403 -6.08 5.77 26.42
N GLU A 404 -7.01 6.50 27.04
CA GLU A 404 -7.98 7.31 26.31
C GLU A 404 -7.31 8.36 25.40
N GLU A 405 -6.26 9.01 25.89
CA GLU A 405 -5.44 10.00 25.17
C GLU A 405 -4.87 9.45 23.84
N ASP A 406 -4.53 8.17 23.79
CA ASP A 406 -3.95 7.57 22.58
C ASP A 406 -4.98 7.50 21.44
N THR A 407 -6.29 7.65 21.75
CA THR A 407 -7.42 7.56 20.81
C THR A 407 -7.80 8.89 20.16
N GLU A 408 -7.29 10.01 20.66
CA GLU A 408 -7.63 11.36 20.21
C GLU A 408 -7.13 11.61 18.77
N GLY A 409 -8.02 12.12 17.91
CA GLY A 409 -7.72 12.39 16.50
C GLY A 409 -7.47 11.16 15.60
N ARG A 410 -7.50 9.94 16.14
CA ARG A 410 -7.14 8.70 15.42
C ARG A 410 -8.24 8.30 14.42
N LYS A 411 -7.91 8.30 13.14
CA LYS A 411 -8.85 7.96 12.05
C LYS A 411 -8.71 6.50 11.65
N CYS A 412 -9.82 5.85 11.32
CA CYS A 412 -9.79 4.47 10.83
C CYS A 412 -9.39 4.42 9.35
N LEU A 413 -8.07 4.36 9.09
CA LEU A 413 -7.56 4.31 7.71
C LEU A 413 -8.06 3.09 6.94
N CYS A 414 -8.22 1.92 7.60
CA CYS A 414 -8.66 0.70 6.91
C CYS A 414 -10.01 0.89 6.19
N ASN A 415 -11.02 1.42 6.88
CA ASN A 415 -12.32 1.62 6.27
C ASN A 415 -12.32 2.86 5.35
N GLY A 416 -11.68 3.97 5.76
CA GLY A 416 -11.61 5.18 4.95
C GLY A 416 -10.94 4.98 3.59
N LEU A 417 -9.86 4.17 3.54
CA LEU A 417 -9.18 3.83 2.29
C LEU A 417 -9.99 2.88 1.41
N LEU A 418 -10.80 1.98 1.97
CA LEU A 418 -11.74 1.18 1.17
C LEU A 418 -12.90 2.03 0.63
N ALA A 419 -13.36 3.02 1.38
CA ALA A 419 -14.35 3.99 0.91
C ALA A 419 -13.82 4.85 -0.25
N ASN A 420 -12.50 5.14 -0.30
CA ASN A 420 -11.88 5.87 -1.41
C ASN A 420 -12.05 5.16 -2.77
N ILE A 421 -12.21 3.82 -2.78
CA ILE A 421 -12.30 3.01 -4.01
C ILE A 421 -13.71 2.48 -4.24
N GLY A 422 -14.73 3.09 -3.62
CA GLY A 422 -16.14 2.70 -3.80
C GLY A 422 -16.57 1.49 -2.98
N HIS A 423 -15.66 0.85 -2.24
CA HIS A 423 -15.99 -0.26 -1.34
C HIS A 423 -16.22 0.24 0.09
N ALA A 424 -17.07 1.24 0.30
CA ALA A 424 -17.39 1.71 1.65
C ALA A 424 -18.08 0.61 2.47
N THR A 425 -17.69 0.46 3.74
CA THR A 425 -18.38 -0.46 4.66
C THR A 425 -19.70 0.18 5.10
N GLN A 426 -20.81 -0.54 4.96
CA GLN A 426 -22.08 -0.19 5.60
C GLN A 426 -22.15 -0.79 7.01
N TYR A 427 -22.44 0.03 8.01
CA TYR A 427 -22.51 -0.37 9.42
C TYR A 427 -23.91 -0.89 9.80
N MET A 428 -24.00 -1.50 10.98
CA MET A 428 -25.26 -2.04 11.50
C MET A 428 -26.36 -0.97 11.66
N ASN A 429 -25.97 0.26 12.00
CA ASN A 429 -26.88 1.41 12.13
C ASN A 429 -27.19 2.11 10.79
N GLY A 430 -26.75 1.56 9.65
CA GLY A 430 -26.98 2.13 8.32
C GLY A 430 -25.96 3.20 7.89
N TYR A 431 -25.02 3.58 8.76
CA TYR A 431 -23.94 4.50 8.39
C TYR A 431 -23.04 3.89 7.31
N PHE A 432 -22.76 4.64 6.26
CA PHE A 432 -21.75 4.28 5.25
C PHE A 432 -20.45 5.00 5.56
N GLU A 433 -19.36 4.24 5.58
CA GLU A 433 -18.04 4.83 5.77
C GLU A 433 -17.75 5.93 4.74
N LYS A 434 -17.25 7.06 5.22
CA LYS A 434 -16.83 8.17 4.36
C LYS A 434 -15.36 8.01 3.91
N PRO A 435 -15.00 8.53 2.71
CA PRO A 435 -13.63 8.52 2.23
C PRO A 435 -12.64 9.23 3.17
N LEU A 436 -11.36 8.87 3.07
CA LEU A 436 -10.24 9.61 3.65
C LEU A 436 -9.09 9.63 2.65
N VAL A 437 -9.04 10.68 1.83
CA VAL A 437 -8.14 10.76 0.69
C VAL A 437 -6.75 11.24 1.14
N THR A 438 -5.72 10.66 0.52
CA THR A 438 -4.33 11.05 0.73
C THR A 438 -3.70 11.50 -0.59
N ALA A 439 -2.84 12.51 -0.50
CA ALA A 439 -2.05 13.02 -1.60
C ALA A 439 -0.72 13.58 -1.05
N GLY A 440 0.28 13.72 -1.90
CA GLY A 440 1.52 14.42 -1.56
C GLY A 440 1.32 15.93 -1.56
N SER A 441 2.23 16.66 -0.91
CA SER A 441 2.15 18.12 -0.76
C SER A 441 2.15 18.87 -2.10
N CYS A 442 2.72 18.26 -3.15
CA CYS A 442 2.72 18.81 -4.50
C CYS A 442 1.44 18.52 -5.29
N PHE A 443 0.31 18.22 -4.66
CA PHE A 443 -0.95 17.93 -5.35
C PHE A 443 -1.35 19.02 -6.37
N ALA A 444 -0.96 20.27 -6.15
CA ALA A 444 -1.21 21.36 -7.10
C ALA A 444 -0.65 21.08 -8.51
N THR A 445 0.43 20.29 -8.64
CA THR A 445 1.01 19.93 -9.94
C THR A 445 0.12 18.99 -10.75
N VAL A 446 -0.86 18.32 -10.12
CA VAL A 446 -1.88 17.53 -10.83
C VAL A 446 -2.65 18.38 -11.86
N LYS A 447 -2.79 19.68 -11.61
CA LYS A 447 -3.43 20.61 -12.56
C LYS A 447 -2.68 20.74 -13.88
N GLU A 448 -1.39 20.43 -13.93
CA GLU A 448 -0.62 20.50 -15.17
C GLU A 448 -1.09 19.46 -16.19
N PHE A 449 -1.61 18.32 -15.71
CA PHE A 449 -2.21 17.29 -16.56
C PHE A 449 -3.65 17.61 -16.99
N LEU A 450 -4.27 18.64 -16.39
CA LEU A 450 -5.63 19.11 -16.72
C LEU A 450 -5.63 20.31 -17.69
N ARG A 451 -4.47 20.65 -18.29
CA ARG A 451 -4.36 21.76 -19.24
C ARG A 451 -5.26 21.53 -20.47
N ASN A 452 -5.62 22.62 -21.16
CA ASN A 452 -6.44 22.64 -22.39
C ASN A 452 -7.93 22.27 -22.24
N GLY A 453 -8.52 22.43 -21.04
CA GLY A 453 -9.94 22.17 -20.81
C GLY A 453 -10.30 20.70 -20.56
N ASN A 454 -9.28 19.84 -20.41
CA ASN A 454 -9.48 18.44 -20.07
C ASN A 454 -9.83 18.27 -18.58
N CYS A 455 -10.90 17.53 -18.28
CA CYS A 455 -11.31 17.21 -16.91
C CYS A 455 -10.66 15.92 -16.35
N SER A 456 -9.76 15.28 -17.12
CA SER A 456 -9.12 14.01 -16.75
C SER A 456 -7.86 13.78 -17.59
N PHE A 457 -6.97 12.92 -17.10
CA PHE A 457 -5.72 12.51 -17.76
C PHE A 457 -5.42 11.02 -17.50
N SER A 458 -4.63 10.41 -18.36
CA SER A 458 -4.25 8.98 -18.35
C SER A 458 -2.85 8.77 -17.78
N ALA A 459 -2.57 7.54 -17.36
CA ALA A 459 -1.22 7.11 -16.97
C ALA A 459 -0.19 7.32 -18.10
N LYS A 460 -0.60 7.10 -19.35
CA LYS A 460 0.23 7.35 -20.53
C LYS A 460 0.63 8.83 -20.65
N GLU A 461 -0.32 9.75 -20.53
CA GLU A 461 -0.03 11.20 -20.59
C GLU A 461 0.95 11.64 -19.49
N ILE A 462 0.86 11.07 -18.28
CA ILE A 462 1.82 11.33 -17.20
C ILE A 462 3.22 10.86 -17.60
N ILE A 463 3.34 9.65 -18.11
CA ILE A 463 4.63 9.06 -18.50
C ILE A 463 5.26 9.84 -19.64
N GLU A 464 4.48 10.18 -20.67
CA GLU A 464 4.96 10.99 -21.80
C GLU A 464 5.42 12.37 -21.35
N TYR A 465 4.69 13.01 -20.44
CA TYR A 465 5.06 14.30 -19.86
C TYR A 465 6.38 14.22 -19.08
N VAL A 466 6.52 13.23 -18.18
CA VAL A 466 7.72 13.08 -17.34
C VAL A 466 8.95 12.67 -18.17
N LEU A 467 8.77 11.87 -19.22
CA LEU A 467 9.85 11.48 -20.13
C LEU A 467 10.19 12.54 -21.18
N GLY A 468 9.30 13.51 -21.42
CA GLY A 468 9.45 14.51 -22.49
C GLY A 468 10.78 15.27 -22.45
N ASP A 469 11.22 15.69 -21.26
CA ASP A 469 12.44 16.46 -21.04
C ASP A 469 13.75 15.68 -21.25
N LEU A 470 13.67 14.34 -21.29
CA LEU A 470 14.83 13.49 -21.61
C LEU A 470 15.05 13.40 -23.13
N LYS A 471 13.97 13.47 -23.93
CA LYS A 471 14.02 13.32 -25.40
C LYS A 471 14.58 14.56 -26.10
N THR A 472 14.50 15.74 -25.49
CA THR A 472 14.98 17.01 -26.04
C THR A 472 16.51 17.14 -26.10
N VAL A 473 17.26 16.17 -25.56
CA VAL A 473 18.74 16.21 -25.50
C VAL A 473 19.41 15.30 -26.54
N GLU A 474 18.68 14.40 -27.20
CA GLU A 474 19.25 13.59 -28.29
C GLU A 474 19.25 14.33 -29.65
N GLN A 475 18.82 15.60 -29.68
CA GLN A 475 18.76 16.45 -30.87
C GLN A 475 19.62 17.73 -30.78
N GLU A 476 20.39 17.90 -29.70
CA GLU A 476 21.43 18.93 -29.54
C GLU A 476 22.77 18.24 -29.29
#